data_AF-A0AAP6L075-F1
#
_entry.id   AF-A0AAP6L075-F1
#
_cell.length_a   1.000
_cell.length_b   1.000
_cell.length_c   1.000
_cell.angle_alpha   90.00
_cell.angle_beta   90.00
_cell.angle_gamma   90.00
#
_symmetry.space_group_name_H-M   'P 1'
#
loop_
_entity.id
_entity.type
_entity.pdbx_description
1 polymer ?
#
loop_
_entity_poly.entity_id
_entity_poly.type
_entity_poly.pdbx_seq_one_letter_code
_entity_poly.pdbx_strand_id
1 'polypeptide(L)'
;MKKIILSLLIGYVPLLHADSVTKVVFGNVNSTTISLSNSQRLEQLLNNSKLPGHIYWPAAIISSPTEERVAQQAKERLLADVKSLQVMWMREHQGGLVQTTQQLLRELDQLDVTGRIDIKLDPDLSRIEPGNNPRLTGNYSLYVSPRPSRLYLMGLINSRKALPHEHGKGLAEYWQGHSLLAGANPGEVYLIQPDGSIQLSPVAVWNEYHIEPMPGATLFAGFAPELLPAKFKNINLRIAEMIANRIPE
;
A
#
# COMPACT_ATOMS: atom_id res chain seq x y z
N MET A 1 -24.53 -0.03 73.39
CA MET A 1 -24.13 0.53 72.08
C MET A 1 -23.51 -0.60 71.26
N LYS A 2 -24.23 -1.11 70.25
CA LYS A 2 -23.79 -2.23 69.39
C LYS A 2 -22.90 -1.68 68.27
N LYS A 3 -21.65 -2.15 68.16
CA LYS A 3 -20.75 -1.83 67.03
C LYS A 3 -21.01 -2.84 65.90
N ILE A 4 -21.46 -2.36 64.75
CA ILE A 4 -21.58 -3.14 63.52
C ILE A 4 -20.26 -2.97 62.76
N ILE A 5 -19.55 -4.07 62.51
CA ILE A 5 -18.37 -4.10 61.66
C ILE A 5 -18.85 -4.38 60.23
N LEU A 6 -18.65 -3.41 59.34
CA LEU A 6 -18.97 -3.50 57.92
C LEU A 6 -17.72 -4.02 57.17
N SER A 7 -17.73 -5.28 56.78
CA SER A 7 -16.67 -5.92 56.00
C SER A 7 -16.84 -5.54 54.52
N LEU A 8 -15.92 -4.75 53.97
CA LEU A 8 -15.90 -4.39 52.55
C LEU A 8 -15.16 -5.51 51.77
N LEU A 9 -15.90 -6.34 51.03
CA LEU A 9 -15.31 -7.26 50.04
C LEU A 9 -14.89 -6.46 48.80
N ILE A 10 -13.58 -6.27 48.61
CA ILE A 10 -13.01 -5.79 47.35
C ILE A 10 -12.96 -6.99 46.41
N GLY A 11 -13.92 -7.08 45.48
CA GLY A 11 -13.94 -8.07 44.42
C GLY A 11 -12.75 -7.87 43.48
N TYR A 12 -11.89 -8.87 43.40
CA TYR A 12 -10.81 -8.96 42.42
C TYR A 12 -11.45 -9.24 41.05
N VAL A 13 -11.57 -8.22 40.19
CA VAL A 13 -11.90 -8.43 38.78
C VAL A 13 -10.59 -8.76 38.06
N PRO A 14 -10.37 -9.99 37.59
CA PRO A 14 -9.21 -10.25 36.75
C PRO A 14 -9.35 -9.41 35.48
N LEU A 15 -8.37 -8.53 35.25
CA LEU A 15 -8.16 -7.89 33.95
C LEU A 15 -7.94 -9.03 32.93
N LEU A 16 -8.97 -9.36 32.16
CA LEU A 16 -8.84 -10.23 31.01
C LEU A 16 -7.94 -9.49 30.01
N HIS A 17 -6.67 -9.90 29.93
CA HIS A 17 -5.79 -9.51 28.85
C HIS A 17 -6.33 -10.18 27.58
N ALA A 18 -6.92 -9.38 26.68
CA ALA A 18 -7.47 -9.88 25.42
C ALA A 18 -6.32 -10.20 24.46
N ASP A 19 -6.09 -11.48 24.16
CA ASP A 19 -5.10 -11.96 23.18
C ASP A 19 -5.19 -11.19 21.85
N SER A 20 -4.06 -10.85 21.24
CA SER A 20 -4.05 -10.35 19.87
C SER A 20 -3.78 -11.49 18.89
N VAL A 21 -4.55 -11.50 17.82
CA VAL A 21 -4.48 -12.52 16.77
C VAL A 21 -4.05 -11.85 15.49
N THR A 22 -2.88 -12.23 14.99
CA THR A 22 -2.37 -11.74 13.71
C THR A 22 -2.41 -12.86 12.68
N LYS A 23 -3.16 -12.65 11.60
CA LYS A 23 -3.09 -13.47 10.40
C LYS A 23 -1.92 -12.99 9.56
N VAL A 24 -0.90 -13.81 9.40
CA VAL A 24 0.22 -13.53 8.49
C VAL A 24 -0.14 -14.10 7.12
N VAL A 25 -0.09 -13.25 6.10
CA VAL A 25 -0.38 -13.57 4.71
C VAL A 25 0.91 -13.42 3.92
N PHE A 26 1.33 -14.49 3.25
CA PHE A 26 2.55 -14.54 2.44
C PHE A 26 2.19 -14.51 0.95
N GLY A 27 2.48 -13.38 0.30
CA GLY A 27 1.95 -13.09 -1.03
C GLY A 27 0.43 -13.26 -1.11
N ASN A 28 -0.09 -13.80 -2.21
CA ASN A 28 -1.53 -14.02 -2.40
C ASN A 28 -2.01 -15.45 -2.08
N VAL A 29 -1.19 -16.32 -1.47
CA VAL A 29 -1.43 -17.77 -1.57
C VAL A 29 -1.48 -18.49 -0.23
N ASN A 30 -0.61 -18.12 0.72
CA ASN A 30 -0.47 -18.85 1.98
C ASN A 30 -0.75 -17.94 3.18
N SER A 31 -1.45 -18.46 4.19
CA SER A 31 -1.62 -17.74 5.45
C SER A 31 -1.37 -18.63 6.67
N THR A 32 -0.76 -18.06 7.70
CA THR A 32 -0.60 -18.67 9.02
C THR A 32 -1.11 -17.73 10.10
N THR A 33 -1.54 -18.27 11.24
CA THR A 33 -2.05 -17.46 12.34
C THR A 33 -1.08 -17.47 13.50
N ILE A 34 -0.76 -16.27 13.99
CA ILE A 34 0.09 -16.03 15.16
C ILE A 34 -0.78 -15.38 16.23
N SER A 35 -0.96 -16.06 17.37
CA SER A 35 -1.60 -15.50 18.55
C SER A 35 -0.54 -15.02 19.55
N LEU A 36 -0.69 -13.81 20.06
CA LEU A 36 0.21 -13.20 21.04
C LEU A 36 -0.52 -13.10 22.39
N SER A 37 -0.03 -13.85 23.38
CA SER A 37 -0.63 -13.94 24.71
C SER A 37 0.03 -13.02 25.75
N ASN A 38 1.34 -12.72 25.60
CA ASN A 38 2.12 -11.87 26.51
C ASN A 38 2.48 -10.55 25.82
N SER A 39 2.52 -9.41 26.54
CA SER A 39 2.96 -8.04 26.14
C SER A 39 2.34 -7.44 24.85
N GLN A 40 1.90 -8.28 23.92
CA GLN A 40 1.20 -8.01 22.67
C GLN A 40 1.86 -6.90 21.89
N ARG A 41 3.18 -6.86 21.86
CA ARG A 41 3.91 -5.78 21.23
C ARG A 41 4.30 -6.14 19.81
N LEU A 42 4.37 -5.12 18.94
CA LEU A 42 4.76 -5.29 17.55
C LEU A 42 6.10 -6.03 17.42
N GLU A 43 7.07 -5.70 18.25
CA GLU A 43 8.39 -6.37 18.26
C GLU A 43 8.28 -7.91 18.38
N GLN A 44 7.35 -8.41 19.20
CA GLN A 44 7.16 -9.86 19.38
C GLN A 44 6.54 -10.52 18.15
N LEU A 45 5.70 -9.79 17.42
CA LEU A 45 5.18 -10.24 16.13
C LEU A 45 6.32 -10.33 15.11
N LEU A 46 7.09 -9.26 14.97
CA LEU A 46 8.15 -9.15 13.95
C LEU A 46 9.30 -10.15 14.16
N ASN A 47 9.51 -10.59 15.40
CA ASN A 47 10.53 -11.58 15.76
C ASN A 47 9.97 -13.00 15.99
N ASN A 48 8.71 -13.25 15.60
CA ASN A 48 8.08 -14.54 15.84
C ASN A 48 8.66 -15.63 14.92
N SER A 49 9.04 -16.77 15.48
CA SER A 49 9.64 -17.89 14.73
C SER A 49 8.70 -18.56 13.71
N LYS A 50 7.39 -18.29 13.76
CA LYS A 50 6.42 -18.75 12.75
C LYS A 50 6.43 -17.90 11.48
N LEU A 51 7.09 -16.74 11.49
CA LEU A 51 7.24 -15.91 10.30
C LEU A 51 8.17 -16.57 9.26
N PRO A 52 7.94 -16.35 7.96
CA PRO A 52 8.88 -16.74 6.91
C PRO A 52 10.29 -16.17 7.13
N GLY A 53 11.33 -16.93 6.80
CA GLY A 53 12.73 -16.53 7.04
C GLY A 53 13.28 -15.44 6.11
N HIS A 54 12.62 -15.15 4.99
CA HIS A 54 13.07 -14.17 3.99
C HIS A 54 12.00 -13.12 3.71
N ILE A 55 11.66 -12.32 4.73
CA ILE A 55 10.72 -11.21 4.59
C ILE A 55 11.47 -9.98 4.09
N TYR A 56 10.95 -9.36 3.03
CA TYR A 56 11.36 -8.03 2.62
C TYR A 56 10.53 -6.98 3.35
N TRP A 57 11.01 -6.61 4.53
CA TRP A 57 10.34 -5.67 5.45
C TRP A 57 9.91 -4.33 4.84
N PRO A 58 10.65 -3.71 3.90
CA PRO A 58 10.19 -2.48 3.25
C PRO A 58 8.85 -2.64 2.54
N ALA A 59 8.52 -3.83 2.02
CA ALA A 59 7.24 -4.09 1.37
C ALA A 59 6.16 -4.59 2.34
N ALA A 60 6.49 -4.88 3.60
CA ALA A 60 5.53 -5.46 4.54
C ALA A 60 4.42 -4.46 4.87
N ILE A 61 3.20 -4.96 5.05
CA ILE A 61 2.03 -4.17 5.44
C ILE A 61 1.36 -4.83 6.62
N ILE A 62 1.05 -4.04 7.66
CA ILE A 62 0.15 -4.44 8.74
C ILE A 62 -1.14 -3.65 8.60
N SER A 63 -2.26 -4.36 8.70
CA SER A 63 -3.60 -3.79 8.54
C SER A 63 -4.53 -4.35 9.63
N SER A 64 -5.60 -3.62 9.94
CA SER A 64 -6.72 -4.16 10.72
C SER A 64 -7.97 -4.27 9.84
N PRO A 65 -9.04 -4.96 10.31
CA PRO A 65 -10.31 -5.00 9.60
C PRO A 65 -10.88 -3.62 9.24
N THR A 66 -10.51 -2.58 10.00
CA THR A 66 -10.94 -1.20 9.70
C THR A 66 -10.22 -0.65 8.48
N GLU A 67 -8.89 -0.76 8.41
CA GLU A 67 -8.10 -0.28 7.28
C GLU A 67 -8.42 -1.05 6.00
N GLU A 68 -8.59 -2.38 6.08
CA GLU A 68 -9.02 -3.21 4.93
C GLU A 68 -10.36 -2.73 4.35
N ARG A 69 -11.36 -2.51 5.23
CA ARG A 69 -12.67 -2.00 4.81
C ARG A 69 -12.57 -0.59 4.20
N VAL A 70 -11.76 0.30 4.78
CA VAL A 70 -11.57 1.66 4.27
C VAL A 70 -10.91 1.64 2.90
N ALA A 71 -9.85 0.84 2.72
CA ALA A 71 -9.15 0.69 1.45
C ALA A 71 -10.06 0.12 0.36
N GLN A 72 -10.85 -0.89 0.68
CA GLN A 72 -11.81 -1.48 -0.26
C GLN A 72 -12.87 -0.46 -0.70
N GLN A 73 -13.45 0.29 0.24
CA GLN A 73 -14.39 1.37 -0.09
C GLN A 73 -13.73 2.49 -0.92
N ALA A 74 -12.47 2.80 -0.66
CA ALA A 74 -11.72 3.79 -1.43
C ALA A 74 -11.48 3.32 -2.87
N LYS A 75 -11.10 2.03 -3.06
CA LYS A 75 -10.97 1.39 -4.38
C LYS A 75 -12.28 1.47 -5.16
N GLU A 76 -13.40 1.08 -4.56
CA GLU A 76 -14.72 1.09 -5.23
C GLU A 76 -15.13 2.50 -5.69
N ARG A 77 -14.95 3.51 -4.81
CA ARG A 77 -15.22 4.92 -5.17
C ARG A 77 -14.29 5.40 -6.28
N LEU A 78 -13.01 5.03 -6.23
CA LEU A 78 -12.05 5.40 -7.26
C LEU A 78 -12.42 4.80 -8.62
N LEU A 79 -12.75 3.50 -8.67
CA LEU A 79 -13.19 2.85 -9.92
C LEU A 79 -14.47 3.51 -10.48
N ALA A 80 -15.42 3.90 -9.63
CA ALA A 80 -16.61 4.62 -10.05
C ALA A 80 -16.30 6.02 -10.62
N ASP A 81 -15.34 6.73 -10.03
CA ASP A 81 -14.89 8.04 -10.52
C ASP A 81 -14.14 7.94 -11.85
N VAL A 82 -13.23 6.96 -12.00
CA VAL A 82 -12.53 6.70 -13.27
C VAL A 82 -13.54 6.32 -14.36
N LYS A 83 -14.56 5.52 -14.04
CA LYS A 83 -15.64 5.19 -14.98
C LYS A 83 -16.48 6.42 -15.36
N SER A 84 -16.75 7.31 -14.41
CA SER A 84 -17.45 8.57 -14.68
C SER A 84 -16.65 9.48 -15.61
N LEU A 85 -15.33 9.53 -15.43
CA LEU A 85 -14.40 10.26 -16.31
C LEU A 85 -14.40 9.66 -17.72
N GLN A 86 -14.36 8.34 -17.85
CA GLN A 86 -14.48 7.65 -19.14
C GLN A 86 -15.78 8.01 -19.87
N VAL A 87 -16.93 8.00 -19.17
CA VAL A 87 -18.23 8.36 -19.76
C VAL A 87 -18.26 9.81 -20.24
N MET A 88 -17.63 10.73 -19.50
CA MET A 88 -17.48 12.13 -19.92
C MET A 88 -16.70 12.22 -21.24
N TRP A 89 -15.52 11.61 -21.30
CA TRP A 89 -14.68 11.60 -22.50
C TRP A 89 -15.33 10.90 -23.70
N MET A 90 -16.18 9.91 -23.45
CA MET A 90 -17.01 9.29 -24.51
C MET A 90 -18.00 10.29 -25.12
N ARG A 91 -18.66 11.13 -24.31
CA ARG A 91 -19.57 12.18 -24.80
C ARG A 91 -18.85 13.30 -25.54
N GLU A 92 -17.60 13.55 -25.16
CA GLU A 92 -16.70 14.52 -25.80
C GLU A 92 -15.99 13.96 -27.04
N HIS A 93 -16.31 12.73 -27.46
CA HIS A 93 -15.70 12.05 -28.62
C HIS A 93 -14.17 11.87 -28.51
N GLN A 94 -13.63 11.80 -27.28
CA GLN A 94 -12.21 11.64 -27.00
C GLN A 94 -11.81 10.15 -27.00
N GLY A 95 -11.86 9.52 -28.18
CA GLY A 95 -11.68 8.07 -28.33
C GLY A 95 -10.39 7.51 -27.70
N GLY A 96 -9.27 8.23 -27.83
CA GLY A 96 -8.01 7.83 -27.20
C GLY A 96 -8.09 7.78 -25.67
N LEU A 97 -8.67 8.80 -25.03
CA LEU A 97 -8.84 8.86 -23.58
C LEU A 97 -9.79 7.77 -23.07
N VAL A 98 -10.82 7.42 -23.85
CA VAL A 98 -11.75 6.32 -23.53
C VAL A 98 -11.03 4.97 -23.53
N GLN A 99 -10.17 4.71 -24.52
CA GLN A 99 -9.36 3.48 -24.57
C GLN A 99 -8.38 3.40 -23.40
N THR A 100 -7.66 4.50 -23.15
CA THR A 100 -6.73 4.62 -22.03
C THR A 100 -7.39 4.35 -20.68
N THR A 101 -8.54 4.98 -20.41
CA THR A 101 -9.29 4.74 -19.16
C THR A 101 -9.83 3.33 -19.05
N GLN A 102 -10.19 2.70 -20.17
CA GLN A 102 -10.65 1.31 -20.16
C GLN A 102 -9.53 0.36 -19.74
N GLN A 103 -8.30 0.60 -20.20
CA GLN A 103 -7.13 -0.15 -19.76
C GLN A 103 -6.87 0.07 -18.28
N LEU A 104 -6.83 1.33 -17.84
CA LEU A 104 -6.60 1.68 -16.45
C LEU A 104 -7.64 1.02 -15.52
N LEU A 105 -8.92 1.05 -15.87
CA LEU A 105 -9.97 0.40 -15.08
C LEU A 105 -9.73 -1.10 -14.90
N ARG A 106 -9.35 -1.82 -15.97
CA ARG A 106 -9.04 -3.26 -15.88
C ARG A 106 -7.83 -3.52 -14.98
N GLU A 107 -6.82 -2.67 -15.07
CA GLU A 107 -5.61 -2.80 -14.28
C GLU A 107 -5.88 -2.55 -12.79
N LEU A 108 -6.62 -1.49 -12.44
CA LEU A 108 -6.98 -1.18 -11.06
C LEU A 108 -7.94 -2.20 -10.45
N ASP A 109 -8.88 -2.74 -11.23
CA ASP A 109 -9.84 -3.74 -10.75
C ASP A 109 -9.14 -5.02 -10.26
N GLN A 110 -8.02 -5.39 -10.90
CA GLN A 110 -7.20 -6.56 -10.56
C GLN A 110 -6.36 -6.41 -9.29
N LEU A 111 -6.21 -5.20 -8.74
CA LEU A 111 -5.38 -4.98 -7.56
C LEU A 111 -6.12 -5.28 -6.26
N ASP A 112 -5.64 -6.24 -5.49
CA ASP A 112 -6.11 -6.47 -4.13
C ASP A 112 -5.52 -5.42 -3.18
N VAL A 113 -6.38 -4.78 -2.38
CA VAL A 113 -6.00 -3.71 -1.46
C VAL A 113 -6.27 -4.11 -0.02
N THR A 114 -5.35 -3.75 0.86
CA THR A 114 -5.43 -4.09 2.29
C THR A 114 -5.53 -2.87 3.18
N GLY A 115 -5.16 -1.70 2.66
CA GLY A 115 -4.86 -0.55 3.50
C GLY A 115 -3.62 -0.83 4.35
N ARG A 116 -3.23 0.16 5.16
CA ARG A 116 -2.07 0.06 6.04
C ARG A 116 -2.29 0.87 7.30
N ILE A 117 -1.80 0.35 8.41
CA ILE A 117 -1.54 1.15 9.61
C ILE A 117 -0.20 1.85 9.38
N ASP A 118 -0.17 3.16 9.63
CA ASP A 118 1.03 3.97 9.45
C ASP A 118 2.06 3.68 10.56
N ILE A 119 2.86 2.64 10.34
CA ILE A 119 3.95 2.23 11.22
C ILE A 119 5.06 1.53 10.43
N LYS A 120 6.31 1.74 10.83
CA LYS A 120 7.47 1.08 10.20
C LYS A 120 7.59 -0.35 10.70
N LEU A 121 7.44 -1.32 9.79
CA LEU A 121 7.64 -2.74 10.09
C LEU A 121 9.11 -3.11 9.95
N ASP A 122 9.88 -2.84 10.99
CA ASP A 122 11.31 -3.13 11.03
C ASP A 122 11.63 -3.82 12.38
N PRO A 123 12.11 -5.08 12.36
CA PRO A 123 12.44 -5.81 13.59
C PRO A 123 13.46 -5.09 14.48
N ASP A 124 14.45 -4.41 13.89
CA ASP A 124 15.49 -3.72 14.64
C ASP A 124 14.96 -2.41 15.23
N LEU A 125 14.24 -1.60 14.45
CA LEU A 125 13.61 -0.37 14.95
C LEU A 125 12.62 -0.67 16.07
N SER A 126 11.83 -1.74 15.95
CA SER A 126 10.84 -2.12 16.99
C SER A 126 11.46 -2.49 18.35
N ARG A 127 12.76 -2.82 18.38
CA ARG A 127 13.49 -3.12 19.63
C ARG A 127 14.05 -1.88 20.30
N ILE A 128 14.45 -0.87 19.52
CA ILE A 128 15.19 0.29 20.02
C ILE A 128 14.35 1.57 20.13
N GLU A 129 13.26 1.68 19.36
CA GLU A 129 12.35 2.84 19.37
C GLU A 129 11.02 2.46 20.03
N PRO A 130 10.75 2.92 21.27
CA PRO A 130 9.48 2.62 21.95
C PRO A 130 8.24 3.07 21.17
N GLY A 131 8.35 4.14 20.38
CA GLY A 131 7.29 4.64 19.51
C GLY A 131 6.98 3.71 18.33
N ASN A 132 7.96 2.94 17.86
CA ASN A 132 7.81 1.95 16.79
C ASN A 132 7.50 0.55 17.34
N ASN A 133 7.01 0.46 18.57
CA ASN A 133 6.67 -0.81 19.22
C ASN A 133 5.33 -0.75 19.97
N PRO A 134 4.22 -0.40 19.28
CA PRO A 134 2.92 -0.29 19.90
C PRO A 134 2.43 -1.65 20.42
N ARG A 135 1.43 -1.60 21.30
CA ARG A 135 0.64 -2.77 21.63
C ARG A 135 -0.35 -3.04 20.50
N LEU A 136 -0.41 -4.28 20.07
CA LEU A 136 -1.38 -4.85 19.15
C LEU A 136 -2.55 -5.37 19.98
N THR A 137 -3.71 -4.74 19.85
CA THR A 137 -4.94 -5.15 20.57
C THR A 137 -6.02 -5.49 19.57
N GLY A 138 -6.41 -6.77 19.50
CA GLY A 138 -7.40 -7.26 18.56
C GLY A 138 -6.82 -8.02 17.37
N ASN A 139 -7.50 -7.92 16.23
CA ASN A 139 -7.18 -8.70 15.03
C ASN A 139 -6.42 -7.86 14.01
N TYR A 140 -5.33 -8.43 13.49
CA TYR A 140 -4.51 -7.81 12.46
C TYR A 140 -4.21 -8.79 11.33
N SER A 141 -3.95 -8.24 10.16
CA SER A 141 -3.38 -8.95 9.02
C SER A 141 -1.98 -8.39 8.75
N LEU A 142 -0.98 -9.27 8.69
CA LEU A 142 0.39 -8.93 8.30
C LEU A 142 0.67 -9.52 6.92
N TYR A 143 0.75 -8.68 5.90
CA TYR A 143 1.07 -9.05 4.53
C TYR A 143 2.58 -8.89 4.30
N VAL A 144 3.22 -9.97 3.87
CA VAL A 144 4.67 -10.03 3.65
C VAL A 144 4.99 -10.74 2.33
N SER A 145 6.08 -10.32 1.68
CA SER A 145 6.60 -10.95 0.48
C SER A 145 8.13 -11.11 0.57
N PRO A 146 8.73 -12.02 -0.21
CA PRO A 146 10.18 -12.04 -0.39
C PRO A 146 10.63 -10.81 -1.17
N ARG A 147 11.94 -10.52 -1.17
CA ARG A 147 12.47 -9.38 -1.92
C ARG A 147 12.19 -9.53 -3.42
N PRO A 148 11.44 -8.62 -4.05
CA PRO A 148 11.18 -8.70 -5.48
C PRO A 148 12.46 -8.52 -6.28
N SER A 149 12.57 -9.16 -7.44
CA SER A 149 13.65 -8.95 -8.42
C SER A 149 13.24 -8.02 -9.57
N ARG A 150 12.11 -7.31 -9.39
CA ARG A 150 11.44 -6.54 -10.43
C ARG A 150 10.87 -5.24 -9.89
N LEU A 151 10.59 -4.33 -10.78
CA LEU A 151 9.71 -3.18 -10.57
C LEU A 151 8.50 -3.27 -11.49
N TYR A 152 7.48 -2.47 -11.22
CA TYR A 152 6.22 -2.49 -11.93
C TYR A 152 5.97 -1.19 -12.68
N LEU A 153 5.40 -1.30 -13.87
CA LEU A 153 4.93 -0.17 -14.67
C LEU A 153 3.41 -0.25 -14.74
N MET A 154 2.71 0.83 -14.39
CA MET A 154 1.25 0.86 -14.35
C MET A 154 0.68 2.16 -14.93
N GLY A 155 -0.59 2.11 -15.35
CA GLY A 155 -1.34 3.30 -15.77
C GLY A 155 -1.25 3.59 -17.27
N LEU A 156 -1.07 4.86 -17.61
CA LEU A 156 -1.16 5.40 -18.97
C LEU A 156 0.12 5.16 -19.79
N ILE A 157 0.58 3.91 -19.83
CA ILE A 157 1.83 3.50 -20.45
C ILE A 157 1.64 2.20 -21.24
N ASN A 158 2.25 2.12 -22.42
CA ASN A 158 2.32 0.90 -23.22
C ASN A 158 3.65 0.19 -22.93
N SER A 159 3.62 -0.75 -21.98
CA SER A 159 4.81 -1.43 -21.49
C SER A 159 4.51 -2.84 -21.01
N ARG A 160 5.57 -3.60 -20.71
CA ARG A 160 5.43 -4.82 -19.91
C ARG A 160 5.07 -4.39 -18.49
N LYS A 161 4.15 -5.11 -17.85
CA LYS A 161 3.72 -4.84 -16.46
C LYS A 161 4.87 -4.83 -15.45
N ALA A 162 5.98 -5.50 -15.75
CA ALA A 162 7.16 -5.55 -14.88
C ALA A 162 8.47 -5.49 -15.67
N LEU A 163 9.49 -4.86 -15.06
CA LEU A 163 10.87 -4.82 -15.54
C LEU A 163 11.80 -5.45 -14.49
N PRO A 164 12.91 -6.10 -14.90
CA PRO A 164 13.95 -6.50 -13.95
C PRO A 164 14.46 -5.30 -13.14
N HIS A 165 14.66 -5.51 -11.83
CA HIS A 165 15.33 -4.53 -11.00
C HIS A 165 16.84 -4.66 -11.20
N GLU A 166 17.46 -3.56 -11.60
CA GLU A 166 18.88 -3.36 -11.84
C GLU A 166 19.44 -2.38 -10.79
N HIS A 167 20.59 -2.75 -10.20
CA HIS A 167 21.27 -1.93 -9.21
C HIS A 167 21.81 -0.63 -9.82
N GLY A 168 21.64 0.49 -9.14
CA GLY A 168 22.16 1.80 -9.56
C GLY A 168 21.40 2.44 -10.73
N LYS A 169 20.44 1.73 -11.34
CA LYS A 169 19.65 2.26 -12.46
C LYS A 169 18.62 3.26 -11.94
N GLY A 170 18.65 4.46 -12.51
CA GLY A 170 17.78 5.56 -12.12
C GLY A 170 16.34 5.41 -12.62
N LEU A 171 15.43 6.12 -11.97
CA LEU A 171 14.00 6.20 -12.32
C LEU A 171 13.79 6.59 -13.79
N ALA A 172 14.49 7.62 -14.26
CA ALA A 172 14.36 8.09 -15.64
C ALA A 172 14.83 7.04 -16.65
N GLU A 173 15.87 6.26 -16.34
CA GLU A 173 16.35 5.18 -17.21
C GLU A 173 15.32 4.05 -17.34
N TYR A 174 14.54 3.76 -16.29
CA TYR A 174 13.41 2.82 -16.38
C TYR A 174 12.21 3.38 -17.14
N TRP A 175 12.08 4.70 -17.19
CA TRP A 175 11.00 5.37 -17.91
C TRP A 175 11.28 5.49 -19.41
N GLN A 176 12.55 5.66 -19.78
CA GLN A 176 13.00 5.83 -21.16
C GLN A 176 12.61 4.62 -22.04
N GLY A 177 12.25 4.91 -23.29
CA GLY A 177 11.93 3.89 -24.30
C GLY A 177 10.52 3.31 -24.23
N HIS A 178 9.67 3.79 -23.31
CA HIS A 178 8.26 3.42 -23.26
C HIS A 178 7.36 4.43 -23.97
N SER A 179 6.40 3.92 -24.75
CA SER A 179 5.36 4.76 -25.35
C SER A 179 4.25 5.01 -24.35
N LEU A 180 3.81 6.26 -24.22
CA LEU A 180 2.70 6.62 -23.36
C LEU A 180 1.36 6.51 -24.08
N LEU A 181 0.31 6.25 -23.31
CA LEU A 181 -1.07 6.24 -23.82
C LEU A 181 -1.62 7.67 -23.93
N ALA A 182 -2.70 7.82 -24.70
CA ALA A 182 -3.37 9.10 -24.85
C ALA A 182 -3.78 9.66 -23.48
N GLY A 183 -3.37 10.90 -23.21
CA GLY A 183 -3.67 11.63 -21.99
C GLY A 183 -2.69 11.44 -20.82
N ALA A 184 -1.59 10.71 -21.02
CA ALA A 184 -0.54 10.58 -20.01
C ALA A 184 0.22 11.90 -19.79
N ASN A 185 0.72 12.12 -18.57
CA ASN A 185 1.74 13.14 -18.32
C ASN A 185 3.11 12.65 -18.84
N PRO A 186 3.75 13.34 -19.81
CA PRO A 186 5.03 12.90 -20.36
C PRO A 186 6.25 13.28 -19.52
N GLY A 187 6.13 14.29 -18.66
CA GLY A 187 7.27 14.88 -17.95
C GLY A 187 7.49 14.33 -16.54
N GLU A 188 6.47 13.69 -15.96
CA GLU A 188 6.47 13.26 -14.56
C GLU A 188 5.80 11.91 -14.40
N VAL A 189 6.31 11.11 -13.46
CA VAL A 189 5.77 9.81 -13.08
C VAL A 189 5.62 9.75 -11.57
N TYR A 190 4.60 9.04 -11.07
CA TYR A 190 4.55 8.70 -9.65
C TYR A 190 5.48 7.52 -9.39
N LEU A 191 6.51 7.73 -8.58
CA LEU A 191 7.29 6.66 -7.97
C LEU A 191 6.61 6.25 -6.67
N ILE A 192 6.19 5.00 -6.60
CA ILE A 192 5.52 4.40 -5.46
C ILE A 192 6.44 3.31 -4.93
N GLN A 193 7.04 3.56 -3.78
CA GLN A 193 7.99 2.65 -3.19
C GLN A 193 7.28 1.53 -2.41
N PRO A 194 7.94 0.38 -2.18
CA PRO A 194 7.40 -0.72 -1.38
C PRO A 194 6.94 -0.30 0.03
N ASP A 195 7.60 0.70 0.61
CA ASP A 195 7.26 1.24 1.94
C ASP A 195 5.99 2.11 1.93
N GLY A 196 5.33 2.25 0.78
CA GLY A 196 4.12 3.03 0.58
C GLY A 196 4.36 4.53 0.39
N SER A 197 5.62 4.98 0.35
CA SER A 197 5.92 6.37 0.01
C SER A 197 5.60 6.65 -1.47
N ILE A 198 5.02 7.82 -1.72
CA ILE A 198 4.58 8.26 -3.03
C ILE A 198 5.29 9.57 -3.36
N GLN A 199 5.94 9.62 -4.51
CA GLN A 199 6.65 10.79 -4.99
C GLN A 199 6.34 11.04 -6.47
N LEU A 200 5.75 12.19 -6.78
CA LEU A 200 5.70 12.67 -8.17
C LEU A 200 7.11 13.14 -8.57
N SER A 201 7.68 12.51 -9.58
CA SER A 201 9.08 12.65 -9.93
C SER A 201 9.24 13.01 -11.42
N PRO A 202 10.07 14.00 -11.75
CA PRO A 202 10.37 14.34 -13.13
C PRO A 202 11.21 13.23 -13.78
N VAL A 203 10.88 12.90 -15.03
CA VAL A 203 11.52 11.83 -15.81
C VAL A 203 11.80 12.24 -17.25
N ALA A 204 11.53 13.49 -17.58
CA ALA A 204 11.90 14.04 -18.87
C ALA A 204 13.37 14.47 -18.85
N VAL A 205 14.03 14.34 -20.00
CA VAL A 205 15.46 14.65 -20.16
C VAL A 205 15.85 16.06 -19.67
N TRP A 206 14.90 17.01 -19.72
CA TRP A 206 15.14 18.40 -19.32
C TRP A 206 14.93 18.69 -17.81
N ASN A 207 14.36 17.77 -17.05
CA ASN A 207 14.03 17.97 -15.63
C ASN A 207 14.38 16.78 -14.72
N GLU A 208 14.95 15.71 -15.25
CA GLU A 208 15.31 14.51 -14.48
C GLU A 208 16.39 14.77 -13.43
N TYR A 209 16.33 14.00 -12.34
CA TYR A 209 17.42 13.84 -11.38
C TYR A 209 17.49 12.39 -10.92
N HIS A 210 18.65 11.98 -10.39
CA HIS A 210 18.88 10.58 -10.03
C HIS A 210 18.08 10.18 -8.80
N ILE A 211 17.16 9.23 -8.98
CA ILE A 211 16.42 8.53 -7.92
C ILE A 211 16.51 7.05 -8.24
N GLU A 212 16.86 6.22 -7.26
CA GLU A 212 16.91 4.77 -7.44
C GLU A 212 15.63 4.12 -6.89
N PRO A 213 14.78 3.51 -7.75
CA PRO A 213 13.62 2.77 -7.29
C PRO A 213 14.05 1.54 -6.48
N MET A 214 13.36 1.29 -5.37
CA MET A 214 13.57 0.05 -4.61
C MET A 214 13.03 -1.16 -5.38
N PRO A 215 13.56 -2.37 -5.15
CA PRO A 215 12.95 -3.58 -5.67
C PRO A 215 11.49 -3.70 -5.21
N GLY A 216 10.57 -3.90 -6.15
CA GLY A 216 9.13 -3.91 -5.91
C GLY A 216 8.44 -2.56 -6.09
N ALA A 217 9.17 -1.47 -6.37
CA ALA A 217 8.59 -0.17 -6.64
C ALA A 217 7.67 -0.20 -7.87
N THR A 218 6.69 0.69 -7.89
CA THR A 218 5.79 0.91 -9.02
C THR A 218 5.98 2.31 -9.58
N LEU A 219 6.15 2.40 -10.89
CA LEU A 219 6.13 3.63 -11.66
C LEU A 219 4.73 3.76 -12.26
N PHE A 220 3.97 4.74 -11.79
CA PHE A 220 2.62 4.99 -12.24
C PHE A 220 2.57 6.20 -13.18
N ALA A 221 2.24 5.92 -14.45
CA ALA A 221 1.96 6.90 -15.48
C ALA A 221 0.56 7.50 -15.28
N GLY A 222 0.48 8.69 -14.71
CA GLY A 222 -0.79 9.38 -14.44
C GLY A 222 -1.33 10.18 -15.64
N PHE A 223 -2.58 10.64 -15.52
CA PHE A 223 -3.14 11.62 -16.46
C PHE A 223 -2.39 12.94 -16.41
N ALA A 224 -2.27 13.61 -17.54
CA ALA A 224 -1.80 14.99 -17.59
C ALA A 224 -2.78 15.88 -16.78
N PRO A 225 -2.32 16.66 -15.77
CA PRO A 225 -3.19 17.41 -14.86
C PRO A 225 -4.16 18.37 -15.57
N GLU A 226 -3.76 18.93 -16.71
CA GLU A 226 -4.53 19.84 -17.55
C GLU A 226 -5.74 19.17 -18.23
N LEU A 227 -5.71 17.85 -18.39
CA LEU A 227 -6.81 17.08 -18.97
C LEU A 227 -7.87 16.71 -17.92
N LEU A 228 -7.55 16.81 -16.63
CA LEU A 228 -8.44 16.40 -15.56
C LEU A 228 -9.45 17.52 -15.21
N PRO A 229 -10.76 17.26 -15.33
CA PRO A 229 -11.78 18.19 -14.88
C PRO A 229 -11.64 18.47 -13.37
N ALA A 230 -12.12 19.64 -12.92
CA ALA A 230 -12.03 20.07 -11.51
C ALA A 230 -12.46 18.99 -10.50
N LYS A 231 -13.54 18.26 -10.81
CA LYS A 231 -14.07 17.15 -9.99
C LYS A 231 -13.09 16.00 -9.79
N PHE A 232 -12.20 15.76 -10.74
CA PHE A 232 -11.29 14.61 -10.80
C PHE A 232 -9.81 14.98 -10.69
N LYS A 233 -9.49 16.22 -10.27
CA LYS A 233 -8.11 16.72 -10.19
C LYS A 233 -7.18 15.86 -9.33
N ASN A 234 -7.70 15.18 -8.31
CA ASN A 234 -6.93 14.34 -7.41
C ASN A 234 -6.90 12.84 -7.82
N ILE A 235 -7.42 12.48 -8.99
CA ILE A 235 -7.58 11.06 -9.36
C ILE A 235 -6.24 10.34 -9.45
N ASN A 236 -5.19 10.99 -9.94
CA ASN A 236 -3.84 10.42 -10.00
C ASN A 236 -3.30 10.08 -8.60
N LEU A 237 -3.43 11.01 -7.65
CA LEU A 237 -2.97 10.78 -6.28
C LEU A 237 -3.74 9.63 -5.62
N ARG A 238 -5.06 9.57 -5.81
CA ARG A 238 -5.89 8.47 -5.29
C ARG A 238 -5.52 7.12 -5.90
N ILE A 239 -5.12 7.07 -7.17
CA ILE A 239 -4.60 5.86 -7.80
C ILE A 239 -3.26 5.47 -7.17
N ALA A 240 -2.35 6.43 -7.00
CA ALA A 240 -1.07 6.17 -6.36
C ALA A 240 -1.24 5.67 -4.90
N GLU A 241 -2.15 6.26 -4.14
CA GLU A 241 -2.53 5.81 -2.78
C GLU A 241 -3.09 4.39 -2.79
N MET A 242 -3.94 4.06 -3.76
CA MET A 242 -4.47 2.69 -3.91
C MET A 242 -3.34 1.69 -4.19
N ILE A 243 -2.43 2.01 -5.11
CA ILE A 243 -1.28 1.15 -5.45
C ILE A 243 -0.34 1.01 -4.24
N ALA A 244 -0.09 2.07 -3.47
CA ALA A 244 0.75 2.04 -2.26
C ALA A 244 0.16 1.17 -1.14
N ASN A 245 -1.13 0.83 -1.22
CA ASN A 245 -1.86 0.04 -0.23
C ASN A 245 -2.33 -1.32 -0.77
N ARG A 246 -1.73 -1.79 -1.88
CA ARG A 246 -2.00 -3.11 -2.45
C ARG A 246 -1.25 -4.21 -1.71
N ILE A 247 -1.69 -5.46 -1.86
CA ILE A 247 -0.95 -6.61 -1.32
C ILE A 247 0.46 -6.67 -1.95
N PRO A 248 1.53 -6.81 -1.15
CA PRO A 248 2.89 -6.98 -1.66
C PRO A 248 3.06 -8.26 -2.47
N GLU A 249 3.71 -8.15 -3.63
CA GLU A 249 4.08 -9.27 -4.51
C GLU A 249 5.49 -9.81 -4.20
#